data_AF-A0A840Q853-F1
#
_entry.id   AF-A0A840Q853-F1
#
_cell.length_a   1.000
_cell.length_b   1.000
_cell.length_c   1.000
_cell.angle_alpha   90.00
_cell.angle_beta   90.00
_cell.angle_gamma   90.00
#
_symmetry.space_group_name_H-M   'P 1'
#
loop_
_entity.id
_entity.type
_entity.pdbx_description
1 polymer ?
#
loop_
_entity_poly.entity_id
_entity_poly.type
_entity_poly.pdbx_seq_one_letter_code
_entity_poly.pdbx_strand_id
1 'polypeptide(L)'
;MNPESSDQTRSPENNDQPSTPNEATDRGWRSAALRADQALRTAVDRVRPAAHRVGEWLAPLIQRVLQWLAPLLQRVQEAPVVRRLRERVAPHVNKLPKPVREAPRMRSMQAGAAIVAIGVVGLLIGTVVSGPDKSEVEAAAEAAPMPAPAPVAPQAEQPVPEGAPSPEVAPAPEMPAAPAPAPQAPLGPPVEGIDVSNHNGAIDWSRVAAAGKKFTFVLATDGTSFSNPRYSEQYHGAKNAGLIAGAYHFARPGSSSAEVQAQRFLDLADYQADGKTLPPVLDLEVDPNSGGCYGLSVDQMHLWTKTFNDKVKERTGKDPIIYANPSFWRQCMGSTDTFGHHSLWLASYGVDSPAVPAGFDNWDFWQYTDQGQVSGISGGADLNQYQEGLARLQQLAG
;
A
#
# COMPACT_ATOMS: atom_id res chain seq x y z
N MET A 1 -35.39 0.99 -86.55
CA MET A 1 -36.80 1.41 -86.63
C MET A 1 -37.47 0.95 -85.35
N ASN A 2 -37.89 1.89 -84.51
CA ASN A 2 -38.92 1.66 -83.48
C ASN A 2 -40.30 1.81 -84.16
N PRO A 3 -41.42 1.27 -83.64
CA PRO A 3 -41.98 1.81 -82.40
C PRO A 3 -42.76 0.84 -81.48
N GLU A 4 -43.20 1.45 -80.39
CA GLU A 4 -43.95 1.01 -79.19
C GLU A 4 -45.25 0.22 -79.43
N SER A 5 -45.63 -0.62 -78.45
CA SER A 5 -46.87 -0.45 -77.65
C SER A 5 -47.07 -1.60 -76.64
N SER A 6 -47.66 -1.24 -75.51
CA SER A 6 -47.88 -1.90 -74.22
C SER A 6 -48.84 -3.09 -74.17
N ASP A 7 -48.60 -4.05 -73.25
CA ASP A 7 -49.64 -4.50 -72.30
C ASP A 7 -49.02 -5.17 -71.05
N GLN A 8 -49.62 -4.91 -69.89
CA GLN A 8 -49.29 -5.48 -68.58
C GLN A 8 -50.05 -6.80 -68.37
N THR A 9 -49.45 -7.80 -67.71
CA THR A 9 -49.93 -8.33 -66.40
C THR A 9 -49.17 -9.58 -65.92
N ARG A 10 -48.93 -9.58 -64.61
CA ARG A 10 -48.73 -10.71 -63.66
C ARG A 10 -47.37 -11.41 -63.54
N SER A 11 -46.67 -11.05 -62.46
CA SER A 11 -45.66 -11.84 -61.72
C SER A 11 -46.19 -13.15 -61.15
N PRO A 12 -45.30 -14.11 -60.83
CA PRO A 12 -45.38 -14.88 -59.60
C PRO A 12 -44.34 -14.35 -58.60
N GLU A 13 -44.84 -14.02 -57.41
CA GLU A 13 -44.07 -13.83 -56.19
C GLU A 13 -43.23 -15.08 -55.90
N ASN A 14 -41.97 -14.89 -55.51
CA ASN A 14 -41.38 -15.76 -54.51
C ASN A 14 -40.55 -14.92 -53.54
N ASN A 15 -40.92 -15.09 -52.29
CA ASN A 15 -40.64 -14.27 -51.13
C ASN A 15 -39.22 -14.56 -50.63
N ASP A 16 -38.40 -13.52 -50.49
CA ASP A 16 -37.27 -13.48 -49.54
C ASP A 16 -36.98 -12.02 -49.19
N GLN A 17 -37.98 -11.40 -48.58
CA GLN A 17 -37.81 -10.17 -47.81
C GLN A 17 -37.55 -10.57 -46.34
N PRO A 18 -36.52 -10.04 -45.67
CA PRO A 18 -36.29 -10.28 -44.26
C PRO A 18 -37.43 -9.64 -43.45
N SER A 19 -38.28 -10.49 -42.89
CA SER A 19 -39.27 -10.10 -41.91
C SER A 19 -38.57 -9.77 -40.58
N THR A 20 -38.60 -8.48 -40.24
CA THR A 20 -38.33 -7.83 -38.94
C THR A 20 -36.93 -7.20 -38.72
N PRO A 21 -36.86 -6.01 -38.07
CA PRO A 21 -35.60 -5.28 -37.79
C PRO A 21 -34.57 -5.99 -36.89
N ASN A 22 -34.88 -7.17 -36.35
CA ASN A 22 -34.06 -7.84 -35.33
C ASN A 22 -33.01 -8.84 -35.89
N GLU A 23 -33.12 -9.31 -37.12
CA GLU A 23 -32.19 -10.33 -37.65
C GLU A 23 -30.93 -9.74 -38.33
N ALA A 24 -30.98 -8.48 -38.77
CA ALA A 24 -29.83 -7.79 -39.33
C ALA A 24 -28.88 -7.28 -38.23
N THR A 25 -29.44 -6.87 -37.09
CA THR A 25 -28.71 -6.44 -35.89
C THR A 25 -28.04 -7.63 -35.20
N ASP A 26 -28.70 -8.78 -35.08
CA ASP A 26 -28.16 -9.97 -34.41
C ASP A 26 -26.96 -10.60 -35.14
N ARG A 27 -26.94 -10.55 -36.49
CA ARG A 27 -25.76 -10.95 -37.29
C ARG A 27 -24.58 -9.99 -37.13
N GLY A 28 -24.84 -8.69 -37.00
CA GLY A 28 -23.82 -7.68 -36.73
C GLY A 28 -23.13 -7.89 -35.38
N TRP A 29 -23.91 -8.13 -34.32
CA TRP A 29 -23.41 -8.38 -32.96
C TRP A 29 -22.58 -9.67 -32.85
N ARG A 30 -23.01 -10.77 -33.49
CA ARG A 30 -22.23 -12.02 -33.51
C ARG A 30 -20.89 -11.86 -34.21
N SER A 31 -20.84 -11.09 -35.30
CA SER A 31 -19.59 -10.80 -36.01
C SER A 31 -18.63 -9.92 -35.21
N ALA A 32 -19.15 -8.97 -34.42
CA ALA A 32 -18.37 -8.12 -33.53
C ALA A 32 -17.85 -8.89 -32.31
N ALA A 33 -18.66 -9.78 -31.73
CA ALA A 33 -18.27 -10.65 -30.62
C ALA A 33 -17.17 -11.63 -31.01
N LEU A 34 -17.23 -12.21 -32.21
CA LEU A 34 -16.18 -13.08 -32.74
C LEU A 34 -14.85 -12.34 -32.95
N ARG A 35 -14.89 -11.10 -33.47
CA ARG A 35 -13.70 -10.26 -33.61
C ARG A 35 -13.11 -9.85 -32.25
N ALA A 36 -13.95 -9.56 -31.27
CA ALA A 36 -13.53 -9.25 -29.91
C ALA A 36 -12.90 -10.47 -29.21
N ASP A 37 -13.47 -11.67 -29.34
CA ASP A 37 -12.92 -12.92 -28.80
C ASP A 37 -11.54 -13.24 -29.41
N GLN A 38 -11.39 -13.03 -30.73
CA GLN A 38 -10.13 -13.27 -31.42
C GLN A 38 -9.04 -12.26 -31.03
N ALA A 39 -9.41 -10.99 -30.82
CA ALA A 39 -8.50 -9.97 -30.29
C ALA A 39 -8.08 -10.27 -28.85
N LEU A 40 -9.02 -10.75 -28.00
CA LEU A 40 -8.73 -11.13 -26.62
C LEU A 40 -7.77 -12.31 -26.54
N ARG A 41 -7.99 -13.35 -27.35
CA ARG A 41 -7.11 -14.52 -27.43
C ARG A 41 -5.69 -14.13 -27.86
N THR A 42 -5.59 -13.24 -28.86
CA THR A 42 -4.30 -12.75 -29.35
C THR A 42 -3.58 -11.92 -28.28
N ALA A 43 -4.30 -11.09 -27.51
CA ALA A 43 -3.73 -10.33 -26.40
C ALA A 43 -3.27 -11.26 -25.26
N VAL A 44 -4.07 -12.26 -24.89
CA VAL A 44 -3.72 -13.26 -23.87
C VAL A 44 -2.49 -14.07 -24.28
N ASP A 45 -2.39 -14.48 -25.55
CA ASP A 45 -1.24 -15.21 -26.08
C ASP A 45 0.04 -14.36 -26.11
N ARG A 46 -0.10 -13.02 -26.23
CA ARG A 46 1.04 -12.08 -26.22
C ARG A 46 1.61 -11.85 -24.82
N VAL A 47 0.78 -11.94 -23.79
CA VAL A 47 1.17 -11.70 -22.38
C VAL A 47 1.57 -12.99 -21.66
N ARG A 48 1.10 -14.15 -22.14
CA ARG A 48 1.41 -15.50 -21.59
C ARG A 48 2.91 -15.78 -21.39
N PRO A 49 3.84 -15.40 -22.29
CA PRO A 49 5.28 -15.63 -22.10
C PRO A 49 5.92 -14.71 -21.04
N ALA A 50 5.32 -13.55 -20.75
CA ALA A 50 5.76 -12.65 -19.69
C ALA A 50 5.25 -13.13 -18.32
N ALA A 51 3.99 -13.58 -18.27
CA ALA A 51 3.39 -14.18 -17.07
C ALA A 51 4.10 -15.48 -16.64
N HIS A 52 4.51 -16.33 -17.59
CA HIS A 52 5.30 -17.53 -17.29
C HIS A 52 6.69 -17.19 -16.72
N ARG A 53 7.38 -16.17 -17.27
CA ARG A 53 8.71 -15.74 -16.79
C ARG A 53 8.67 -15.16 -15.38
N VAL A 54 7.62 -14.41 -15.02
CA VAL A 54 7.40 -13.93 -13.66
C VAL A 54 7.07 -15.08 -12.70
N GLY A 55 6.29 -16.07 -13.15
CA GLY A 55 5.98 -17.26 -12.37
C GLY A 55 7.21 -18.13 -12.06
N GLU A 56 8.12 -18.30 -13.02
CA GLU A 56 9.38 -19.05 -12.83
C GLU A 56 10.35 -18.31 -11.90
N TRP A 57 10.37 -16.97 -11.93
CA TRP A 57 11.20 -16.16 -11.03
C TRP A 57 10.69 -16.18 -9.58
N LEU A 58 9.36 -16.21 -9.37
CA LEU A 58 8.73 -16.22 -8.05
C LEU A 58 8.61 -17.63 -7.43
N ALA A 59 8.63 -18.69 -8.25
CA ALA A 59 8.52 -20.08 -7.79
C ALA A 59 9.50 -20.45 -6.64
N PRO A 60 10.81 -20.15 -6.71
CA PRO A 60 11.73 -20.49 -5.62
C PRO A 60 11.46 -19.69 -4.34
N LEU A 61 10.95 -18.45 -4.44
CA LEU A 61 10.56 -17.63 -3.28
C LEU A 61 9.29 -18.18 -2.61
N ILE A 62 8.28 -18.51 -3.40
CA ILE A 62 7.03 -19.13 -2.91
C ILE A 62 7.34 -20.48 -2.25
N GLN A 63 8.21 -21.29 -2.85
CA GLN A 63 8.59 -22.59 -2.30
C GLN A 63 9.36 -22.47 -0.98
N ARG A 64 10.23 -21.45 -0.83
CA ARG A 64 10.90 -21.14 0.45
C ARG A 64 9.92 -20.71 1.53
N VAL A 65 8.95 -19.85 1.20
CA VAL A 65 7.89 -19.43 2.13
C VAL A 65 7.03 -20.61 2.56
N LEU A 66 6.63 -21.48 1.62
CA LEU A 66 5.84 -22.67 1.93
C LEU A 66 6.62 -23.68 2.79
N GLN A 67 7.92 -23.88 2.53
CA GLN A 67 8.78 -24.73 3.37
C GLN A 67 8.97 -24.15 4.77
N TRP A 68 9.06 -22.84 4.90
CA TRP A 68 9.15 -22.15 6.18
C TRP A 68 7.84 -22.22 6.99
N LEU A 69 6.68 -22.15 6.31
CA LEU A 69 5.36 -22.25 6.95
C LEU A 69 4.90 -23.69 7.24
N ALA A 70 5.47 -24.70 6.60
CA ALA A 70 5.08 -26.10 6.74
C ALA A 70 5.04 -26.62 8.20
N PRO A 71 6.04 -26.32 9.08
CA PRO A 71 6.01 -26.75 10.47
C PRO A 71 4.89 -26.08 11.28
N LEU A 72 4.55 -24.84 10.92
CA LEU A 72 3.52 -24.03 11.56
C LEU A 72 2.12 -24.55 11.19
N LEU A 73 1.90 -24.86 9.91
CA LEU A 73 0.69 -25.52 9.42
C LEU A 73 0.48 -26.91 10.04
N GLN A 74 1.57 -27.68 10.20
CA GLN A 74 1.50 -28.99 10.82
C GLN A 74 1.12 -28.90 12.31
N ARG A 75 1.69 -27.94 13.05
CA ARG A 75 1.33 -27.67 14.45
C ARG A 75 -0.12 -27.19 14.63
N VAL A 76 -0.63 -26.37 13.72
CA VAL A 76 -2.04 -25.94 13.73
C VAL A 76 -2.98 -27.13 13.48
N GLN A 77 -2.61 -28.05 12.58
CA GLN A 77 -3.40 -29.25 12.32
C GLN A 77 -3.39 -30.26 13.48
N GLU A 78 -2.30 -30.30 14.24
CA GLU A 78 -2.12 -31.17 15.41
C GLU A 78 -2.63 -30.53 16.72
N ALA A 79 -3.01 -29.25 16.69
CA ALA A 79 -3.52 -28.54 17.86
C ALA A 79 -4.74 -29.26 18.48
N PRO A 80 -4.80 -29.40 19.82
CA PRO A 80 -5.86 -30.17 20.49
C PRO A 80 -7.29 -29.71 20.14
N VAL A 81 -7.47 -28.42 19.85
CA VAL A 81 -8.76 -27.84 19.42
C VAL A 81 -9.14 -28.32 18.02
N VAL A 82 -8.20 -28.31 17.08
CA VAL A 82 -8.40 -28.76 15.69
C VAL A 82 -8.60 -30.28 15.65
N ARG A 83 -7.88 -31.03 16.49
CA ARG A 83 -8.06 -32.48 16.64
C ARG A 83 -9.45 -32.83 17.17
N ARG A 84 -9.90 -32.14 18.23
CA ARG A 84 -11.25 -32.32 18.82
C ARG A 84 -12.37 -31.94 17.84
N LEU A 85 -12.17 -30.88 17.05
CA LEU A 85 -13.11 -30.49 16.00
C LEU A 85 -13.19 -31.54 14.89
N ARG A 86 -12.03 -32.07 14.46
CA ARG A 86 -11.94 -33.13 13.45
C ARG A 86 -12.62 -34.42 13.90
N GLU A 87 -12.40 -34.82 15.15
CA GLU A 87 -13.02 -36.00 15.76
C GLU A 87 -14.55 -35.85 15.90
N ARG A 88 -15.05 -34.64 16.20
CA ARG A 88 -16.49 -34.34 16.24
C ARG A 88 -17.16 -34.32 14.86
N VAL A 89 -16.44 -33.91 13.82
CA VAL A 89 -16.99 -33.73 12.47
C VAL A 89 -16.84 -34.99 11.60
N ALA A 90 -15.84 -35.84 11.87
CA ALA A 90 -15.60 -37.08 11.13
C ALA A 90 -16.81 -38.03 10.97
N PRO A 91 -17.68 -38.24 11.99
CA PRO A 91 -18.86 -39.09 11.84
C PRO A 91 -19.92 -38.51 10.89
N HIS A 92 -19.91 -37.18 10.69
CA HIS A 92 -20.86 -36.46 9.83
C HIS A 92 -20.39 -36.44 8.37
N VAL A 93 -19.08 -36.29 8.14
CA VAL A 93 -18.46 -36.36 6.81
C VAL A 93 -18.61 -37.77 6.20
N ASN A 94 -18.53 -38.82 7.02
CA ASN A 94 -18.70 -40.21 6.58
C ASN A 94 -20.14 -40.59 6.22
N LYS A 95 -21.11 -39.68 6.41
CA LYS A 95 -22.51 -39.87 6.01
C LYS A 95 -22.88 -39.16 4.71
N LEU A 96 -21.99 -38.34 4.13
CA LEU A 96 -22.24 -37.63 2.86
C LEU A 96 -22.28 -38.60 1.66
N PRO A 97 -22.98 -38.31 0.55
CA PRO A 97 -22.96 -39.17 -0.64
C PRO A 97 -21.54 -39.35 -1.22
N LYS A 98 -21.20 -40.55 -1.73
CA LYS A 98 -19.87 -40.84 -2.35
C LYS A 98 -19.37 -39.79 -3.35
N PRO A 99 -20.18 -39.23 -4.28
CA PRO A 99 -19.69 -38.21 -5.22
C PRO A 99 -19.25 -36.90 -4.54
N VAL A 100 -19.73 -36.62 -3.33
CA VAL A 100 -19.30 -35.46 -2.53
C VAL A 100 -18.00 -35.76 -1.77
N ARG A 101 -17.78 -37.02 -1.38
CA ARG A 101 -16.54 -37.47 -0.70
C ARG A 101 -15.35 -37.58 -1.66
N GLU A 102 -15.61 -37.93 -2.92
CA GLU A 102 -14.60 -38.23 -3.93
C GLU A 102 -14.54 -37.19 -5.05
N ALA A 103 -15.21 -36.04 -4.90
CA ALA A 103 -15.14 -34.97 -5.88
C ALA A 103 -13.67 -34.60 -6.14
N PRO A 104 -13.20 -34.65 -7.40
CA PRO A 104 -11.82 -34.35 -7.73
C PRO A 104 -11.55 -32.89 -7.34
N ARG A 105 -10.44 -32.65 -6.63
CA ARG A 105 -9.88 -31.31 -6.45
C ARG A 105 -9.69 -30.71 -7.84
N MET A 106 -10.67 -29.92 -8.29
CA MET A 106 -10.64 -29.36 -9.64
C MET A 106 -9.41 -28.48 -9.78
N ARG A 107 -8.64 -28.78 -10.83
CA ARG A 107 -7.58 -27.93 -11.35
C ARG A 107 -8.18 -26.59 -11.75
N SER A 108 -8.06 -25.59 -10.89
CA SER A 108 -8.08 -24.17 -11.25
C SER A 108 -6.75 -23.55 -10.83
N MET A 109 -5.68 -23.96 -11.53
CA MET A 109 -4.47 -23.13 -11.62
C MET A 109 -4.70 -22.17 -12.79
N GLN A 110 -5.30 -21.02 -12.48
CA GLN A 110 -5.07 -19.70 -13.08
C GLN A 110 -6.13 -18.75 -12.49
N ALA A 111 -5.64 -17.69 -11.82
CA ALA A 111 -6.37 -16.71 -11.01
C ALA A 111 -6.83 -17.18 -9.61
N GLY A 112 -6.34 -16.49 -8.56
CA GLY A 112 -6.87 -16.57 -7.19
C GLY A 112 -5.89 -17.08 -6.14
N ALA A 113 -4.99 -16.22 -5.69
CA ALA A 113 -4.20 -16.44 -4.48
C ALA A 113 -5.10 -16.37 -3.22
N ALA A 114 -4.81 -17.23 -2.24
CA ALA A 114 -5.14 -17.07 -0.82
C ALA A 114 -6.62 -16.97 -0.38
N ILE A 115 -7.43 -18.02 -0.59
CA ILE A 115 -8.58 -18.31 0.29
C ILE A 115 -8.67 -19.82 0.55
N VAL A 116 -7.82 -20.36 1.43
CA VAL A 116 -8.07 -21.67 2.07
C VAL A 116 -7.48 -21.66 3.48
N ALA A 117 -8.20 -21.04 4.42
CA ALA A 117 -8.11 -21.37 5.84
C ALA A 117 -9.41 -21.07 6.62
N ILE A 118 -10.34 -20.26 6.08
CA ILE A 118 -11.62 -19.95 6.76
C ILE A 118 -12.86 -20.32 5.91
N GLY A 119 -12.72 -20.50 4.60
CA GLY A 119 -13.85 -20.64 3.67
C GLY A 119 -14.59 -21.99 3.64
N VAL A 120 -14.13 -23.04 4.32
CA VAL A 120 -14.78 -24.38 4.26
C VAL A 120 -15.65 -24.67 5.50
N VAL A 121 -15.64 -23.82 6.53
CA VAL A 121 -16.52 -23.96 7.70
C VAL A 121 -17.82 -23.15 7.56
N GLY A 122 -17.82 -22.09 6.73
CA GLY A 122 -18.97 -21.20 6.56
C GLY A 122 -20.07 -21.69 5.60
N LEU A 123 -19.82 -22.70 4.75
CA LEU A 123 -20.78 -23.12 3.71
C LEU A 123 -21.57 -24.41 4.07
N LEU A 124 -21.52 -24.89 5.30
CA LEU A 124 -22.31 -26.06 5.74
C LEU A 124 -23.06 -25.91 7.06
N ILE A 125 -23.18 -24.70 7.63
CA ILE A 125 -24.05 -24.46 8.79
C ILE A 125 -24.90 -23.21 8.55
N GLY A 126 -25.78 -23.31 7.56
CA GLY A 126 -27.06 -22.62 7.60
C GLY A 126 -28.08 -23.57 8.22
N THR A 127 -28.12 -23.66 9.55
CA THR A 127 -29.28 -23.94 10.43
C THR A 127 -28.80 -24.27 11.85
N VAL A 128 -29.09 -23.35 12.78
CA VAL A 128 -29.34 -23.52 14.24
C VAL A 128 -28.34 -24.36 15.07
N VAL A 129 -27.58 -23.69 15.94
CA VAL A 129 -27.45 -23.90 17.41
C VAL A 129 -26.38 -22.90 17.93
N SER A 130 -26.68 -22.25 19.06
CA SER A 130 -25.87 -21.27 19.78
C SER A 130 -24.39 -21.66 19.91
N GLY A 131 -23.49 -20.75 19.54
CA GLY A 131 -22.04 -20.88 19.75
C GLY A 131 -21.64 -20.60 21.21
N PRO A 132 -20.42 -20.99 21.63
CA PRO A 132 -19.92 -20.72 22.97
C PRO A 132 -19.73 -19.22 23.19
N ASP A 133 -19.92 -18.78 24.43
CA ASP A 133 -19.83 -17.38 24.85
C ASP A 133 -18.41 -16.83 24.67
N LYS A 134 -18.30 -15.55 24.28
CA LYS A 134 -17.03 -14.86 23.97
C LYS A 134 -15.97 -14.98 25.09
N SER A 135 -16.41 -15.14 26.33
CA SER A 135 -15.55 -15.28 27.51
C SER A 135 -14.70 -16.56 27.53
N GLU A 136 -15.16 -17.66 26.92
CA GLU A 136 -14.39 -18.92 26.87
C GLU A 136 -13.23 -18.86 25.86
N VAL A 137 -13.37 -18.04 24.82
CA VAL A 137 -12.33 -17.83 23.80
C VAL A 137 -11.25 -16.87 24.33
N GLU A 138 -11.64 -15.88 25.13
CA GLU A 138 -10.73 -14.93 25.79
C GLU A 138 -9.93 -15.59 26.92
N ALA A 139 -10.58 -16.41 27.76
CA ALA A 139 -9.89 -17.16 28.82
C ALA A 139 -8.90 -18.21 28.29
N ALA A 140 -9.12 -18.76 27.10
CA ALA A 140 -8.20 -19.69 26.44
C ALA A 140 -6.98 -18.98 25.82
N ALA A 141 -7.10 -17.69 25.48
CA ALA A 141 -6.00 -16.87 24.99
C ALA A 141 -5.10 -16.36 26.13
N GLU A 142 -5.69 -16.08 27.29
CA GLU A 142 -4.98 -15.59 28.49
C GLU A 142 -4.19 -16.71 29.21
N ALA A 143 -4.61 -17.97 29.07
CA ALA A 143 -3.98 -19.13 29.71
C ALA A 143 -2.84 -19.80 28.90
N ALA A 144 -2.47 -19.26 27.73
CA ALA A 144 -1.42 -19.83 26.90
C ALA A 144 -0.02 -19.32 27.33
N PRO A 145 0.88 -20.16 27.88
CA PRO A 145 2.22 -19.71 28.24
C PRO A 145 3.03 -19.36 26.98
N MET A 146 3.63 -18.17 26.96
CA MET A 146 4.59 -17.79 25.93
C MET A 146 5.83 -18.68 26.00
N PRO A 147 6.34 -19.20 24.87
CA PRO A 147 7.57 -19.98 24.88
C PRO A 147 8.76 -19.06 25.17
N ALA A 148 9.60 -19.45 26.13
CA ALA A 148 10.91 -18.85 26.34
C ALA A 148 11.78 -19.02 25.06
N PRO A 149 12.67 -18.07 24.75
CA PRO A 149 13.58 -18.20 23.62
C PRO A 149 14.47 -19.44 23.80
N ALA A 150 14.63 -20.21 22.73
CA ALA A 150 15.47 -21.40 22.74
C ALA A 150 16.94 -21.03 23.00
N PRO A 151 17.71 -21.86 23.74
CA PRO A 151 19.13 -21.62 23.92
C PRO A 151 19.85 -21.80 22.57
N VAL A 152 20.67 -20.81 22.22
CA VAL A 152 21.57 -20.90 21.06
C VAL A 152 22.63 -21.95 21.39
N ALA A 153 22.64 -23.06 20.63
CA ALA A 153 23.69 -24.05 20.71
C ALA A 153 25.02 -23.48 20.19
N PRO A 154 26.17 -23.74 20.82
CA PRO A 154 27.45 -23.27 20.34
C PRO A 154 27.77 -23.96 19.00
N GLN A 155 28.06 -23.16 17.98
CA GLN A 155 28.59 -23.67 16.72
C GLN A 155 30.02 -24.17 16.98
N ALA A 156 30.28 -25.43 16.64
CA ALA A 156 31.61 -26.01 16.69
C ALA A 156 32.50 -25.34 15.62
N GLU A 157 33.58 -24.71 16.05
CA GLU A 157 34.68 -24.31 15.18
C GLU A 157 35.27 -25.55 14.49
N GLN A 158 35.33 -25.53 13.17
CA GLN A 158 36.14 -26.51 12.44
C GLN A 158 37.61 -26.08 12.48
N PRO A 159 38.56 -27.00 12.71
CA PRO A 159 39.97 -26.66 12.72
C PRO A 159 40.44 -26.34 11.30
N VAL A 160 41.08 -25.19 11.15
CA VAL A 160 41.79 -24.78 9.94
C VAL A 160 43.05 -25.64 9.81
N PRO A 161 43.36 -26.26 8.66
CA PRO A 161 44.66 -26.89 8.46
C PRO A 161 45.72 -25.80 8.27
N GLU A 162 46.74 -25.85 9.12
CA GLU A 162 47.91 -24.99 9.12
C GLU A 162 48.85 -25.39 7.97
N GLY A 163 49.23 -24.42 7.12
CA GLY A 163 50.37 -24.57 6.21
C GLY A 163 50.09 -24.36 4.72
N ALA A 164 49.97 -23.11 4.28
CA ALA A 164 50.36 -22.68 2.93
C ALA A 164 50.77 -21.20 2.96
N PRO A 165 51.92 -20.80 2.38
CA PRO A 165 52.30 -19.39 2.30
C PRO A 165 51.36 -18.64 1.34
N SER A 166 50.75 -17.56 1.84
CA SER A 166 49.97 -16.63 1.00
C SER A 166 50.89 -15.87 0.05
N PRO A 167 50.51 -15.65 -1.22
CA PRO A 167 51.20 -14.70 -2.08
C PRO A 167 50.90 -13.27 -1.58
N GLU A 168 51.93 -12.44 -1.55
CA GLU A 168 51.87 -11.03 -1.18
C GLU A 168 50.96 -10.28 -2.18
N VAL A 169 49.74 -9.94 -1.76
CA VAL A 169 48.80 -9.13 -2.55
C VAL A 169 49.19 -7.67 -2.37
N ALA A 170 49.66 -7.04 -3.43
CA ALA A 170 49.92 -5.60 -3.48
C ALA A 170 48.64 -4.80 -3.10
N PRO A 171 48.76 -3.68 -2.37
CA PRO A 171 47.60 -2.91 -1.96
C PRO A 171 46.86 -2.33 -3.17
N ALA A 172 45.56 -2.55 -3.21
CA ALA A 172 44.66 -1.90 -4.16
C ALA A 172 44.70 -0.37 -3.93
N PRO A 173 44.56 0.46 -4.99
CA PRO A 173 44.53 1.91 -4.83
C PRO A 173 43.33 2.32 -3.96
N GLU A 174 43.60 3.08 -2.90
CA GLU A 174 42.57 3.69 -2.04
C GLU A 174 41.64 4.54 -2.90
N MET A 175 40.35 4.16 -2.94
CA MET A 175 39.32 5.07 -3.44
C MET A 175 39.29 6.31 -2.54
N PRO A 176 39.20 7.52 -3.12
CA PRO A 176 39.11 8.74 -2.32
C PRO A 176 37.91 8.67 -1.38
N ALA A 177 38.14 8.98 -0.10
CA ALA A 177 37.10 9.03 0.92
C ALA A 177 35.95 9.94 0.46
N ALA A 178 34.70 9.48 0.70
CA ALA A 178 33.52 10.29 0.44
C ALA A 178 33.63 11.63 1.19
N PRO A 179 33.18 12.75 0.58
CA PRO A 179 33.24 14.06 1.23
C PRO A 179 32.49 14.03 2.56
N ALA A 180 33.03 14.72 3.57
CA ALA A 180 32.39 14.85 4.87
C ALA A 180 30.98 15.46 4.73
N PRO A 181 30.00 15.03 5.56
CA PRO A 181 28.65 15.60 5.52
C PRO A 181 28.70 17.11 5.78
N ALA A 182 27.83 17.85 5.09
CA ALA A 182 27.73 19.29 5.25
C ALA A 182 27.45 19.66 6.72
N PRO A 183 28.05 20.74 7.26
CA PRO A 183 27.80 21.17 8.62
C PRO A 183 26.31 21.46 8.82
N GLN A 184 25.80 21.05 9.98
CA GLN A 184 24.42 21.27 10.34
C GLN A 184 24.13 22.76 10.59
N ALA A 185 22.96 23.25 10.18
CA ALA A 185 22.52 24.62 10.39
C ALA A 185 22.30 24.93 11.90
N PRO A 186 22.33 26.19 12.34
CA PRO A 186 21.98 26.52 13.72
C PRO A 186 20.48 26.25 14.00
N LEU A 187 20.18 25.85 15.22
CA LEU A 187 18.81 25.80 15.73
C LEU A 187 18.21 27.22 15.81
N GLY A 188 16.89 27.32 15.71
CA GLY A 188 16.14 28.56 15.87
C GLY A 188 14.78 28.33 16.55
N PRO A 189 13.98 29.40 16.74
CA PRO A 189 12.64 29.27 17.30
C PRO A 189 11.72 28.49 16.34
N PRO A 190 10.66 27.83 16.86
CA PRO A 190 9.72 27.10 16.02
C PRO A 190 9.12 27.95 14.90
N VAL A 191 8.90 27.31 13.75
CA VAL A 191 8.40 27.96 12.55
C VAL A 191 6.98 27.49 12.26
N GLU A 192 6.09 28.42 11.94
CA GLU A 192 4.71 28.12 11.60
C GLU A 192 4.54 27.66 10.14
N GLY A 193 3.68 26.67 9.94
CA GLY A 193 3.25 26.17 8.65
C GLY A 193 1.78 25.75 8.65
N ILE A 194 1.37 25.15 7.54
CA ILE A 194 0.03 24.60 7.30
C ILE A 194 0.14 23.33 6.45
N ASP A 195 -0.88 22.52 6.41
CA ASP A 195 -1.04 21.50 5.37
C ASP A 195 -2.40 21.63 4.70
N VAL A 196 -2.45 21.28 3.41
CA VAL A 196 -3.62 21.54 2.57
C VAL A 196 -3.87 20.42 1.59
N SER A 197 -5.13 20.30 1.18
CA SER A 197 -5.61 19.33 0.20
C SER A 197 -6.59 19.99 -0.78
N ASN A 198 -7.26 19.17 -1.59
CA ASN A 198 -8.38 19.63 -2.41
C ASN A 198 -9.53 20.26 -1.60
N HIS A 199 -9.64 19.97 -0.30
CA HIS A 199 -10.69 20.49 0.58
C HIS A 199 -10.56 22.00 0.83
N ASN A 200 -9.35 22.54 0.79
CA ASN A 200 -9.11 23.96 1.06
C ASN A 200 -9.39 24.86 -0.17
N GLY A 201 -9.69 24.28 -1.33
CA GLY A 201 -10.01 25.01 -2.54
C GLY A 201 -8.84 25.83 -3.10
N ALA A 202 -9.16 27.00 -3.66
CA ALA A 202 -8.16 27.97 -4.13
C ALA A 202 -7.58 28.76 -2.95
N ILE A 203 -6.27 28.99 -2.96
CA ILE A 203 -5.53 29.59 -1.84
C ILE A 203 -4.82 30.86 -2.32
N ASP A 204 -5.00 31.96 -1.59
CA ASP A 204 -4.17 33.16 -1.75
C ASP A 204 -2.88 33.00 -0.94
N TRP A 205 -1.87 32.42 -1.58
CA TRP A 205 -0.58 32.13 -0.97
C TRP A 205 0.17 33.37 -0.51
N SER A 206 -0.07 34.54 -1.13
CA SER A 206 0.56 35.79 -0.70
C SER A 206 0.06 36.21 0.68
N ARG A 207 -1.24 36.00 0.96
CA ARG A 207 -1.83 36.23 2.28
C ARG A 207 -1.38 35.19 3.29
N VAL A 208 -1.23 33.93 2.89
CA VAL A 208 -0.69 32.87 3.75
C VAL A 208 0.73 33.20 4.20
N ALA A 209 1.59 33.64 3.26
CA ALA A 209 2.94 34.09 3.57
C ALA A 209 2.96 35.33 4.48
N ALA A 210 2.08 36.31 4.21
CA ALA A 210 1.93 37.51 5.03
C ALA A 210 1.39 37.21 6.44
N ALA A 211 0.62 36.12 6.60
CA ALA A 211 0.18 35.59 7.89
C ALA A 211 1.30 34.87 8.66
N GLY A 212 2.53 34.87 8.15
CA GLY A 212 3.71 34.37 8.85
C GLY A 212 4.04 32.91 8.57
N LYS A 213 3.23 32.18 7.80
CA LYS A 213 3.50 30.78 7.44
C LYS A 213 4.73 30.69 6.54
N LYS A 214 5.63 29.75 6.84
CA LYS A 214 6.91 29.57 6.12
C LYS A 214 7.01 28.26 5.37
N PHE A 215 6.19 27.28 5.72
CA PHE A 215 6.12 26.03 4.99
C PHE A 215 4.70 25.51 4.81
N THR A 216 4.55 24.60 3.86
CA THR A 216 3.33 23.83 3.70
C THR A 216 3.59 22.40 3.25
N PHE A 217 2.73 21.47 3.67
CA PHE A 217 2.57 20.17 3.00
C PHE A 217 1.29 20.18 2.15
N VAL A 218 1.36 19.64 0.93
CA VAL A 218 0.23 19.62 -0.02
C VAL A 218 -0.09 18.17 -0.38
N LEU A 219 -1.36 17.77 -0.26
CA LEU A 219 -1.81 16.44 -0.65
C LEU A 219 -1.53 16.25 -2.13
N ALA A 220 -0.70 15.28 -2.48
CA ALA A 220 -0.49 14.90 -3.87
C ALA A 220 -1.46 13.77 -4.25
N THR A 221 -1.44 12.70 -3.49
CA THR A 221 -2.14 11.45 -3.86
C THR A 221 -2.74 10.78 -2.63
N ASP A 222 -3.87 10.11 -2.83
CA ASP A 222 -4.49 9.24 -1.83
C ASP A 222 -4.67 7.86 -2.47
N GLY A 223 -3.95 6.89 -1.89
CA GLY A 223 -3.87 5.52 -2.40
C GLY A 223 -3.51 5.48 -3.89
N THR A 224 -4.21 4.66 -4.64
CA THR A 224 -4.01 4.53 -6.09
C THR A 224 -5.08 5.23 -6.93
N SER A 225 -6.15 5.70 -6.30
CA SER A 225 -7.36 6.16 -6.99
C SER A 225 -7.49 7.67 -7.07
N PHE A 226 -6.83 8.42 -6.19
CA PHE A 226 -6.99 9.86 -6.12
C PHE A 226 -5.66 10.60 -6.37
N SER A 227 -5.77 11.70 -7.09
CA SER A 227 -4.74 12.72 -7.24
C SER A 227 -5.42 14.05 -6.98
N ASN A 228 -4.81 14.88 -6.13
CA ASN A 228 -5.35 16.20 -5.83
C ASN A 228 -5.37 17.05 -7.11
N PRO A 229 -6.55 17.44 -7.63
CA PRO A 229 -6.65 18.19 -8.88
C PRO A 229 -6.06 19.61 -8.77
N ARG A 230 -5.82 20.08 -7.54
CA ARG A 230 -5.20 21.38 -7.25
C ARG A 230 -3.74 21.27 -6.83
N TYR A 231 -3.14 20.08 -6.84
CA TYR A 231 -1.77 19.88 -6.36
C TYR A 231 -0.78 20.87 -6.98
N SER A 232 -0.75 20.98 -8.31
CA SER A 232 0.17 21.87 -9.01
C SER A 232 -0.04 23.35 -8.63
N GLU A 233 -1.30 23.80 -8.58
CA GLU A 233 -1.67 25.17 -8.16
C GLU A 233 -1.22 25.45 -6.72
N GLN A 234 -1.50 24.54 -5.79
CA GLN A 234 -1.21 24.69 -4.37
C GLN A 234 0.29 24.61 -4.10
N TYR A 235 0.95 23.59 -4.63
CA TYR A 235 2.37 23.31 -4.42
C TYR A 235 3.27 24.41 -5.00
N HIS A 236 3.08 24.77 -6.28
CA HIS A 236 3.89 25.83 -6.88
C HIS A 236 3.45 27.23 -6.43
N GLY A 237 2.16 27.43 -6.14
CA GLY A 237 1.66 28.68 -5.58
C GLY A 237 2.34 29.03 -4.25
N ALA A 238 2.48 28.04 -3.36
CA ALA A 238 3.21 28.19 -2.10
C ALA A 238 4.69 28.56 -2.33
N LYS A 239 5.39 27.82 -3.20
CA LYS A 239 6.80 28.08 -3.53
C LYS A 239 7.01 29.48 -4.13
N ASN A 240 6.09 29.91 -5.00
CA ASN A 240 6.12 31.23 -5.63
C ASN A 240 5.87 32.36 -4.62
N ALA A 241 5.08 32.11 -3.57
CA ALA A 241 4.89 33.04 -2.45
C ALA A 241 6.04 33.02 -1.43
N GLY A 242 7.07 32.19 -1.64
CA GLY A 242 8.27 32.11 -0.81
C GLY A 242 8.19 31.12 0.35
N LEU A 243 7.18 30.24 0.37
CA LEU A 243 7.12 29.13 1.33
C LEU A 243 8.00 27.97 0.85
N ILE A 244 8.46 27.17 1.80
CA ILE A 244 9.04 25.84 1.56
C ILE A 244 7.88 24.85 1.46
N ALA A 245 7.81 24.04 0.39
CA ALA A 245 6.67 23.15 0.16
C ALA A 245 7.08 21.67 0.14
N GLY A 246 6.28 20.81 0.78
CA GLY A 246 6.39 19.36 0.68
C GLY A 246 5.13 18.75 0.07
N ALA A 247 5.28 17.57 -0.51
CA ALA A 247 4.17 16.77 -1.00
C ALA A 247 3.88 15.65 0.00
N TYR A 248 2.61 15.32 0.24
CA TYR A 248 2.25 14.15 1.04
C TYR A 248 1.36 13.16 0.30
N HIS A 249 1.51 11.89 0.68
CA HIS A 249 0.74 10.77 0.20
C HIS A 249 -0.09 10.18 1.33
N PHE A 250 -1.41 10.24 1.21
CA PHE A 250 -2.32 9.53 2.10
C PHE A 250 -2.25 8.04 1.79
N ALA A 251 -1.68 7.26 2.71
CA ALA A 251 -1.47 5.85 2.50
C ALA A 251 -2.79 5.08 2.54
N ARG A 252 -2.92 4.11 1.64
CA ARG A 252 -3.97 3.07 1.71
C ARG A 252 -3.35 1.68 1.76
N PRO A 253 -2.65 1.31 2.85
CA PRO A 253 -2.14 -0.06 3.02
C PRO A 253 -3.24 -1.10 2.81
N GLY A 254 -2.90 -2.30 2.35
CA GLY A 254 -3.88 -3.36 2.06
C GLY A 254 -4.71 -3.18 0.79
N SER A 255 -4.87 -1.94 0.26
CA SER A 255 -5.57 -1.71 -1.02
C SER A 255 -4.69 -1.94 -2.25
N SER A 256 -3.38 -1.75 -2.12
CA SER A 256 -2.37 -2.05 -3.14
C SER A 256 -0.99 -2.27 -2.49
N SER A 257 -0.01 -2.69 -3.28
CA SER A 257 1.38 -2.74 -2.80
C SER A 257 1.93 -1.32 -2.54
N ALA A 258 2.93 -1.25 -1.68
CA ALA A 258 3.62 -0.01 -1.32
C ALA A 258 4.35 0.59 -2.53
N GLU A 259 4.93 -0.24 -3.40
CA GLU A 259 5.65 0.21 -4.60
C GLU A 259 4.73 0.93 -5.59
N VAL A 260 3.50 0.45 -5.76
CA VAL A 260 2.51 1.08 -6.65
C VAL A 260 2.12 2.46 -6.12
N GLN A 261 1.89 2.58 -4.82
CA GLN A 261 1.55 3.85 -4.18
C GLN A 261 2.74 4.82 -4.19
N ALA A 262 3.95 4.36 -3.85
CA ALA A 262 5.17 5.16 -3.89
C ALA A 262 5.45 5.68 -5.31
N GLN A 263 5.35 4.83 -6.33
CA GLN A 263 5.58 5.23 -7.72
C GLN A 263 4.58 6.32 -8.14
N ARG A 264 3.29 6.11 -7.90
CA ARG A 264 2.23 7.08 -8.24
C ARG A 264 2.45 8.41 -7.51
N PHE A 265 2.77 8.35 -6.22
CA PHE A 265 3.06 9.53 -5.43
C PHE A 265 4.23 10.31 -6.01
N LEU A 266 5.35 9.64 -6.26
CA LEU A 266 6.58 10.28 -6.72
C LEU A 266 6.47 10.83 -8.16
N ASP A 267 5.60 10.26 -8.99
CA ASP A 267 5.28 10.79 -10.32
C ASP A 267 4.56 12.13 -10.27
N LEU A 268 3.73 12.36 -9.24
CA LEU A 268 3.04 13.64 -9.06
C LEU A 268 3.83 14.61 -8.18
N ALA A 269 4.54 14.11 -7.16
CA ALA A 269 5.27 14.93 -6.21
C ALA A 269 6.35 15.78 -6.87
N ASP A 270 7.00 15.26 -7.93
CA ASP A 270 8.09 15.91 -8.67
C ASP A 270 9.14 16.52 -7.75
N TYR A 271 9.71 15.69 -6.87
CA TYR A 271 10.69 16.13 -5.87
C TYR A 271 11.94 16.75 -6.52
N GLN A 272 12.36 17.91 -6.02
CA GLN A 272 13.56 18.62 -6.46
C GLN A 272 14.39 19.07 -5.25
N ALA A 273 15.68 18.77 -5.20
CA ALA A 273 16.57 19.27 -4.16
C ALA A 273 16.97 20.74 -4.42
N ASP A 274 16.04 21.67 -4.21
CA ASP A 274 16.16 23.09 -4.57
C ASP A 274 16.21 24.05 -3.36
N GLY A 275 16.31 23.52 -2.14
CA GLY A 275 16.27 24.31 -0.91
C GLY A 275 14.87 24.86 -0.57
N LYS A 276 13.84 24.51 -1.35
CA LYS A 276 12.45 24.94 -1.18
C LYS A 276 11.47 23.77 -1.21
N THR A 277 11.97 22.54 -1.28
CA THR A 277 11.17 21.32 -1.40
C THR A 277 11.48 20.39 -0.24
N LEU A 278 10.52 20.21 0.66
CA LEU A 278 10.69 19.29 1.79
C LEU A 278 10.75 17.83 1.29
N PRO A 279 11.40 16.93 2.06
CA PRO A 279 11.31 15.50 1.82
C PRO A 279 9.84 15.05 1.63
N PRO A 280 9.57 14.08 0.75
CA PRO A 280 8.22 13.57 0.57
C PRO A 280 7.66 12.99 1.88
N VAL A 281 6.36 13.17 2.13
CA VAL A 281 5.71 12.68 3.35
C VAL A 281 4.89 11.43 3.04
N LEU A 282 5.03 10.42 3.91
CA LEU A 282 4.09 9.30 4.01
C LEU A 282 3.12 9.57 5.16
N ASP A 283 1.84 9.75 4.84
CA ASP A 283 0.76 9.94 5.81
C ASP A 283 0.14 8.58 6.17
N LEU A 284 0.36 8.15 7.42
CA LEU A 284 -0.12 6.91 8.00
C LEU A 284 -1.15 7.18 9.09
N GLU A 285 -2.40 6.91 8.75
CA GLU A 285 -3.52 6.98 9.67
C GLU A 285 -4.49 5.81 9.46
N VAL A 286 -5.46 5.66 10.36
CA VAL A 286 -6.42 4.56 10.29
C VAL A 286 -7.23 4.61 9.00
N ASP A 287 -7.70 3.47 8.51
CA ASP A 287 -8.60 3.45 7.36
C ASP A 287 -9.87 4.26 7.68
N PRO A 288 -10.17 5.36 6.96
CA PRO A 288 -11.32 6.20 7.27
C PRO A 288 -12.66 5.47 7.05
N ASN A 289 -12.68 4.33 6.36
CA ASN A 289 -13.91 3.54 6.19
C ASN A 289 -14.16 2.60 7.37
N SER A 290 -13.12 2.02 7.96
CA SER A 290 -13.24 0.98 9.00
C SER A 290 -12.73 1.40 10.38
N GLY A 291 -11.98 2.50 10.47
CA GLY A 291 -11.23 2.91 11.66
C GLY A 291 -10.10 1.97 12.06
N GLY A 292 -9.80 0.96 11.22
CA GLY A 292 -8.83 -0.10 11.52
C GLY A 292 -7.51 0.02 10.75
N CYS A 293 -6.61 -0.92 11.00
CA CYS A 293 -5.27 -0.97 10.39
C CYS A 293 -5.29 -1.58 8.97
N TYR A 294 -6.31 -1.25 8.16
CA TYR A 294 -6.50 -1.77 6.79
C TYR A 294 -6.54 -3.30 6.67
N GLY A 295 -6.92 -4.01 7.74
CA GLY A 295 -6.91 -5.47 7.79
C GLY A 295 -5.51 -6.09 7.81
N LEU A 296 -4.46 -5.29 8.07
CA LEU A 296 -3.08 -5.75 8.18
C LEU A 296 -2.70 -6.07 9.62
N SER A 297 -1.82 -7.05 9.81
CA SER A 297 -1.06 -7.21 11.06
C SER A 297 0.00 -6.10 11.19
N VAL A 298 0.55 -5.94 12.39
CA VAL A 298 1.66 -5.00 12.65
C VAL A 298 2.85 -5.28 11.73
N ASP A 299 3.28 -6.54 11.60
CA ASP A 299 4.41 -6.91 10.72
C ASP A 299 4.14 -6.59 9.24
N GLN A 300 2.89 -6.76 8.78
CA GLN A 300 2.50 -6.42 7.42
C GLN A 300 2.50 -4.90 7.20
N MET A 301 2.06 -4.13 8.20
CA MET A 301 2.13 -2.67 8.16
C MET A 301 3.59 -2.20 8.13
N HIS A 302 4.47 -2.77 8.96
CA HIS A 302 5.90 -2.45 8.95
C HIS A 302 6.56 -2.72 7.60
N LEU A 303 6.30 -3.90 7.02
CA LEU A 303 6.84 -4.25 5.70
C LEU A 303 6.34 -3.29 4.63
N TRP A 304 5.05 -2.93 4.65
CA TRP A 304 4.46 -1.99 3.71
C TRP A 304 5.10 -0.60 3.84
N THR A 305 5.18 -0.07 5.06
CA THR A 305 5.80 1.24 5.37
C THR A 305 7.26 1.28 4.97
N LYS A 306 8.05 0.26 5.33
CA LYS A 306 9.47 0.17 4.94
C LYS A 306 9.62 0.18 3.42
N THR A 307 8.80 -0.61 2.72
CA THR A 307 8.87 -0.72 1.26
C THR A 307 8.53 0.61 0.58
N PHE A 308 7.52 1.33 1.06
CA PHE A 308 7.20 2.67 0.56
C PHE A 308 8.38 3.62 0.78
N ASN A 309 8.91 3.64 2.00
CA ASN A 309 10.00 4.54 2.38
C ASN A 309 11.29 4.28 1.60
N ASP A 310 11.65 3.01 1.41
CA ASP A 310 12.78 2.60 0.60
C ASP A 310 12.63 3.10 -0.86
N LYS A 311 11.42 3.03 -1.44
CA LYS A 311 11.15 3.50 -2.81
C LYS A 311 11.25 5.01 -2.95
N VAL A 312 10.79 5.75 -1.95
CA VAL A 312 10.97 7.20 -1.88
C VAL A 312 12.46 7.54 -1.77
N LYS A 313 13.19 6.88 -0.88
CA LYS A 313 14.63 7.08 -0.68
C LYS A 313 15.42 6.76 -1.94
N GLU A 314 15.09 5.67 -2.63
CA GLU A 314 15.73 5.26 -3.89
C GLU A 314 15.57 6.33 -4.98
N ARG A 315 14.38 6.94 -5.11
CA ARG A 315 14.10 7.92 -6.17
C ARG A 315 14.55 9.35 -5.83
N THR A 316 14.57 9.72 -4.55
CA THR A 316 14.79 11.11 -4.14
C THR A 316 16.09 11.34 -3.37
N GLY A 317 16.70 10.28 -2.85
CA GLY A 317 17.83 10.38 -1.91
C GLY A 317 17.44 10.85 -0.50
N LYS A 318 16.16 11.16 -0.24
CA LYS A 318 15.67 11.63 1.06
C LYS A 318 14.88 10.53 1.77
N ASP A 319 15.08 10.44 3.08
CA ASP A 319 14.20 9.64 3.92
C ASP A 319 12.86 10.37 4.01
N PRO A 320 11.73 9.72 3.69
CA PRO A 320 10.44 10.38 3.82
C PRO A 320 10.15 10.79 5.26
N ILE A 321 9.42 11.90 5.40
CA ILE A 321 8.81 12.28 6.67
C ILE A 321 7.63 11.34 6.92
N ILE A 322 7.46 10.86 8.15
CA ILE A 322 6.30 10.05 8.53
C ILE A 322 5.31 10.94 9.26
N TYR A 323 4.10 11.06 8.72
CA TYR A 323 2.97 11.61 9.46
C TYR A 323 2.18 10.51 10.16
N ALA A 324 1.87 10.71 11.44
CA ALA A 324 1.00 9.83 12.21
C ALA A 324 0.49 10.51 13.49
N ASN A 325 -0.60 9.97 14.05
CA ASN A 325 -1.01 10.26 15.41
C ASN A 325 -0.60 9.14 16.39
N PRO A 326 -0.51 9.41 17.71
CA PRO A 326 -0.09 8.41 18.71
C PRO A 326 -0.97 7.16 18.78
N SER A 327 -2.26 7.27 18.46
CA SER A 327 -3.19 6.14 18.50
C SER A 327 -2.91 5.16 17.38
N PHE A 328 -2.77 5.66 16.14
CA PHE A 328 -2.40 4.86 14.99
C PHE A 328 -1.05 4.17 15.22
N TRP A 329 -0.03 4.90 15.70
CA TRP A 329 1.30 4.33 15.92
C TRP A 329 1.27 3.16 16.92
N ARG A 330 0.57 3.33 18.04
CA ARG A 330 0.43 2.26 19.03
C ARG A 330 -0.37 1.08 18.49
N GLN A 331 -1.49 1.33 17.82
CA GLN A 331 -2.43 0.29 17.41
C GLN A 331 -1.95 -0.48 16.16
N CYS A 332 -1.52 0.24 15.13
CA CYS A 332 -1.24 -0.32 13.81
C CYS A 332 0.26 -0.53 13.56
N MET A 333 1.12 0.22 14.25
CA MET A 333 2.58 0.05 14.17
C MET A 333 3.16 -0.66 15.40
N GLY A 334 2.33 -1.06 16.37
CA GLY A 334 2.76 -1.79 17.55
C GLY A 334 3.80 -1.06 18.40
N SER A 335 3.82 0.28 18.36
CA SER A 335 4.81 1.11 19.06
C SER A 335 6.27 0.78 18.69
N THR A 336 6.52 0.41 17.42
CA THR A 336 7.87 0.07 16.92
C THR A 336 8.86 1.23 16.98
N ASP A 337 10.14 0.90 17.13
CA ASP A 337 11.30 1.80 17.03
C ASP A 337 12.02 1.75 15.67
N THR A 338 11.57 0.88 14.76
CA THR A 338 12.24 0.63 13.47
C THR A 338 12.37 1.87 12.57
N PHE A 339 11.48 2.86 12.75
CA PHE A 339 11.38 4.04 11.91
C PHE A 339 11.92 5.32 12.55
N GLY A 340 12.61 5.24 13.69
CA GLY A 340 13.09 6.40 14.45
C GLY A 340 14.12 7.29 13.73
N HIS A 341 14.67 6.84 12.60
CA HIS A 341 15.56 7.63 11.75
C HIS A 341 14.81 8.55 10.76
N HIS A 342 13.50 8.38 10.61
CA HIS A 342 12.67 9.27 9.83
C HIS A 342 12.29 10.50 10.66
N SER A 343 12.17 11.66 10.01
CA SER A 343 11.52 12.80 10.65
C SER A 343 10.05 12.51 10.92
N LEU A 344 9.57 12.90 12.11
CA LEU A 344 8.19 12.71 12.54
C LEU A 344 7.37 13.99 12.35
N TRP A 345 6.26 13.88 11.63
CA TRP A 345 5.19 14.85 11.63
C TRP A 345 4.02 14.33 12.49
N LEU A 346 3.95 14.82 13.71
CA LEU A 346 3.04 14.32 14.73
C LEU A 346 1.70 15.06 14.70
N ALA A 347 0.59 14.33 14.54
CA ALA A 347 -0.74 14.88 14.76
C ALA A 347 -1.19 14.69 16.20
N SER A 348 -1.41 15.79 16.91
CA SER A 348 -1.90 15.78 18.30
C SER A 348 -2.52 17.13 18.67
N TYR A 349 -3.84 17.21 18.72
CA TYR A 349 -4.54 18.49 18.86
C TYR A 349 -4.92 18.82 20.30
N GLY A 350 -5.02 20.12 20.60
CA GLY A 350 -5.59 20.62 21.86
C GLY A 350 -4.75 20.30 23.10
N VAL A 351 -3.43 20.11 22.93
CA VAL A 351 -2.48 19.82 24.01
C VAL A 351 -1.33 20.82 23.97
N ASP A 352 -0.74 21.13 25.12
CA ASP A 352 0.44 22.01 25.21
C ASP A 352 1.75 21.29 24.89
N SER A 353 1.76 19.96 25.04
CA SER A 353 2.91 19.10 24.76
C SER A 353 2.41 17.76 24.21
N PRO A 354 2.68 17.45 22.92
CA PRO A 354 2.19 16.23 22.32
C PRO A 354 2.98 15.01 22.82
N ALA A 355 2.27 13.91 23.08
CA ALA A 355 2.92 12.66 23.47
C ALA A 355 3.62 12.03 22.25
N VAL A 356 4.95 12.10 22.24
CA VAL A 356 5.77 11.52 21.17
C VAL A 356 5.60 10.00 21.15
N PRO A 357 5.24 9.39 20.01
CA PRO A 357 5.13 7.94 19.90
C PRO A 357 6.48 7.24 20.16
N ALA A 358 6.42 6.06 20.76
CA ALA A 358 7.61 5.24 20.97
C ALA A 358 8.36 5.00 19.65
N GLY A 359 9.70 5.00 19.72
CA GLY A 359 10.55 4.86 18.55
C GLY A 359 11.08 6.18 17.98
N PHE A 360 10.47 7.31 18.33
CA PHE A 360 10.97 8.63 17.99
C PHE A 360 11.50 9.33 19.24
N ASP A 361 12.65 10.00 19.12
CA ASP A 361 13.21 10.80 20.21
C ASP A 361 12.37 12.05 20.47
N ASN A 362 11.86 12.67 19.40
CA ASN A 362 10.99 13.85 19.45
C ASN A 362 10.16 13.97 18.15
N TRP A 363 9.24 14.93 18.08
CA TRP A 363 8.58 15.34 16.84
C TRP A 363 9.41 16.38 16.09
N ASP A 364 9.47 16.34 14.76
CA ASP A 364 10.10 17.39 13.94
C ASP A 364 9.07 18.45 13.53
N PHE A 365 7.91 17.96 13.08
CA PHE A 365 6.73 18.74 12.79
C PHE A 365 5.60 18.35 13.73
N TRP A 366 4.79 19.31 14.15
CA TRP A 366 3.61 19.07 14.98
C TRP A 366 2.39 19.74 14.36
N GLN A 367 1.41 18.93 13.96
CA GLN A 367 0.07 19.40 13.62
C GLN A 367 -0.74 19.54 14.90
N TYR A 368 -1.00 20.79 15.29
CA TYR A 368 -1.52 21.11 16.62
C TYR A 368 -3.01 21.46 16.62
N THR A 369 -3.60 21.72 15.45
CA THR A 369 -5.05 21.90 15.29
C THR A 369 -5.46 21.72 13.83
N ASP A 370 -6.70 21.26 13.64
CA ASP A 370 -7.44 21.17 12.39
C ASP A 370 -8.47 22.30 12.18
N GLN A 371 -8.63 23.16 13.19
CA GLN A 371 -9.62 24.25 13.22
C GLN A 371 -8.98 25.63 13.04
N GLY A 372 -7.77 25.67 12.49
CA GLY A 372 -7.04 26.93 12.27
C GLY A 372 -7.75 27.87 11.31
N GLN A 373 -7.49 29.17 11.46
CA GLN A 373 -7.92 30.20 10.52
C GLN A 373 -6.69 30.94 9.99
N VAL A 374 -6.48 30.91 8.67
CA VAL A 374 -5.34 31.54 8.02
C VAL A 374 -5.82 32.46 6.91
N SER A 375 -5.35 33.70 6.94
CA SER A 375 -5.65 34.66 5.87
C SER A 375 -5.20 34.09 4.52
N GLY A 376 -6.12 34.01 3.57
CA GLY A 376 -5.89 33.44 2.24
C GLY A 376 -6.45 32.03 2.03
N ILE A 377 -6.94 31.39 3.09
CA ILE A 377 -7.67 30.11 3.01
C ILE A 377 -9.12 30.35 3.45
N SER A 378 -10.05 29.76 2.71
CA SER A 378 -11.47 29.78 3.09
C SER A 378 -11.76 28.59 4.00
N GLY A 379 -12.36 28.83 5.18
CA GLY A 379 -12.70 27.77 6.14
C GLY A 379 -11.52 27.39 7.05
N GLY A 380 -11.58 26.18 7.60
CA GLY A 380 -10.54 25.63 8.47
C GLY A 380 -9.25 25.29 7.72
N ALA A 381 -8.13 25.36 8.43
CA ALA A 381 -6.84 24.89 7.97
C ALA A 381 -6.10 24.16 9.10
N ASP A 382 -5.46 23.06 8.76
CA ASP A 382 -4.53 22.38 9.64
C ASP A 382 -3.30 23.26 9.87
N LEU A 383 -2.94 23.48 11.13
CA LEU A 383 -1.80 24.31 11.52
C LEU A 383 -0.67 23.46 12.06
N ASN A 384 0.54 23.80 11.62
CA ASN A 384 1.74 23.06 11.93
C ASN A 384 2.83 23.94 12.51
N GLN A 385 3.71 23.33 13.30
CA GLN A 385 4.99 23.90 13.71
C GLN A 385 6.14 22.98 13.34
N TYR A 386 7.26 23.56 12.89
CA TYR A 386 8.54 22.86 12.80
C TYR A 386 9.46 23.34 13.93
N GLN A 387 10.01 22.42 14.73
CA GLN A 387 10.67 22.79 15.99
C GLN A 387 12.03 23.48 15.85
N GLU A 388 12.82 23.14 14.82
CA GLU A 388 14.25 23.48 14.82
C GLU A 388 14.59 24.83 14.18
N GLY A 389 13.59 25.57 13.72
CA GLY A 389 13.77 26.89 13.13
C GLY A 389 14.00 26.92 11.62
N LEU A 390 13.97 28.12 11.05
CA LEU A 390 13.93 28.32 9.60
C LEU A 390 15.20 27.83 8.88
N ALA A 391 16.38 28.03 9.47
CA ALA A 391 17.63 27.60 8.86
C ALA A 391 17.72 26.07 8.72
N ARG A 392 17.23 25.34 9.74
CA ARG A 392 17.12 23.88 9.72
C ARG A 392 16.06 23.39 8.75
N LEU A 393 14.93 24.09 8.67
CA LEU A 393 13.89 23.78 7.69
C LEU A 393 14.40 23.95 6.25
N GLN A 394 15.18 25.00 5.98
CA GLN A 394 15.82 25.21 4.68
C GLN A 394 16.88 24.14 4.38
N GLN A 395 17.66 23.74 5.38
CA GLN A 395 18.63 22.63 5.23
C GLN A 395 17.92 21.30 4.97
N LEU A 396 16.77 21.04 5.59
CA LEU A 396 15.97 19.84 5.33
C LEU A 396 15.44 19.81 3.89
N ALA A 397 15.14 20.98 3.33
CA ALA A 397 14.64 21.17 1.98
C ALA A 397 15.71 21.22 0.87
N GLY A 398 16.99 21.32 1.24
CA GLY A 398 18.16 21.25 0.34
C GLY A 398 18.77 19.87 0.34
#